data_AF-A0A5K1JJG0-F1
#
_entry.id   AF-A0A5K1JJG0-F1
#
_cell.length_a   1.000
_cell.length_b   1.000
_cell.length_c   1.000
_cell.angle_alpha   90.00
_cell.angle_beta   90.00
_cell.angle_gamma   90.00
#
_symmetry.space_group_name_H-M   'P 1'
#
loop_
_entity.id
_entity.type
_entity.pdbx_description
1 polymer ?
#
loop_
_entity_poly.entity_id
_entity_poly.type
_entity_poly.pdbx_seq_one_letter_code
_entity_poly.pdbx_strand_id
1 'polypeptide(L)'
;MKKNDATVSSLDWITYSSYVDGPCWMKYVNDNKFLDELSIPGTHDSGTCSVDNDTEPQSSQVKCQQDYIPTQLLEGIRYFDIRLGKGNDPGICHGDFYLFKKDGNYLHLSDVIGYFKTFLSENPREALIMLASRGNDEATDDSVTTAFAKVMDDNPDLFYTSSHAPTLGEVRGKIVLLRRFRLAGNSESGHTWGLDLTEWDDKIKAHSDSTAMCLVQDARGFEAAGETGDKEPYCTKVYAQDKYKLTGTDKLSWVDNALKETTGRTRNKVDVVNDDGAKVQVQKRCWSINYTSCTGLSHGGNPFTSARVVNEHLYKSPYINPSGNEDTKSDYLKHIGIIASDFVDAALARSIYQRNYDTEHKQTASCYLPYYLPARMRMTYGDSLSDASFQDGKTVGEGHFRLADSSNALNATASGHAFAIEYVDVDALGNETVTGLQGSVPIDIDPRALTPHFEGLEGLKAGEDVRAKIAASLEGKLETDACTAQLEFVHDANGAPGTAMAEGETFAAGTYWVRVNGLLGDAAQNYKLASDGAASFTVAASDSAGGAGTGSGTGSNAGSADKNGKGNKGKGSGGKLADTGDGSGIAAGLAAAAVATTVAGAAMLASDGENNEDVVE
;
A
#
# COMPACT_ATOMS: atom_id res chain seq x y z
N MET A 1 -9.34 9.63 15.26
CA MET A 1 -10.08 9.68 13.98
C MET A 1 -10.37 8.24 13.57
N LYS A 2 -11.62 7.87 13.25
CA LYS A 2 -11.96 6.47 12.92
C LYS A 2 -11.36 6.10 11.56
N LYS A 3 -10.68 4.97 11.45
CA LYS A 3 -10.13 4.46 10.17
C LYS A 3 -11.24 3.77 9.35
N ASN A 4 -11.76 4.51 8.38
CA ASN A 4 -12.30 4.08 7.08
C ASN A 4 -13.16 2.79 7.05
N ASP A 5 -14.49 2.95 7.19
CA ASP A 5 -15.52 1.96 6.82
C ASP A 5 -15.69 1.81 5.28
N ALA A 6 -14.58 1.77 4.54
CA ALA A 6 -14.59 1.76 3.08
C ALA A 6 -14.88 0.35 2.52
N THR A 7 -16.11 0.13 2.06
CA THR A 7 -16.51 -1.03 1.24
C THR A 7 -15.94 -0.92 -0.17
N VAL A 8 -15.94 -2.02 -0.95
CA VAL A 8 -15.32 -2.05 -2.30
C VAL A 8 -15.88 -0.96 -3.24
N SER A 9 -17.17 -0.63 -3.13
CA SER A 9 -17.83 0.47 -3.85
C SER A 9 -17.43 1.89 -3.37
N SER A 10 -16.37 2.01 -2.57
CA SER A 10 -15.83 3.28 -2.07
C SER A 10 -14.29 3.34 -2.11
N LEU A 11 -13.63 2.37 -2.75
CA LEU A 11 -12.29 2.61 -3.28
C LEU A 11 -12.43 3.53 -4.49
N ASP A 12 -11.98 4.78 -4.34
CA ASP A 12 -11.85 5.69 -5.46
C ASP A 12 -10.70 5.18 -6.36
N TRP A 13 -11.06 4.43 -7.39
CA TRP A 13 -10.17 3.68 -8.29
C TRP A 13 -9.17 4.57 -9.04
N ILE A 14 -9.40 5.89 -9.06
CA ILE A 14 -8.50 6.90 -9.60
C ILE A 14 -7.31 7.16 -8.66
N THR A 15 -7.52 7.06 -7.35
CA THR A 15 -6.60 7.58 -6.32
C THR A 15 -5.49 6.61 -5.92
N TYR A 16 -5.60 5.33 -6.28
CA TYR A 16 -4.70 4.28 -5.77
C TYR A 16 -3.56 3.86 -6.72
N SER A 17 -3.57 4.31 -7.98
CA SER A 17 -2.43 4.09 -8.88
C SER A 17 -1.57 5.35 -8.92
N SER A 18 -0.38 5.27 -8.33
CA SER A 18 0.57 6.40 -8.27
C SER A 18 1.32 6.65 -9.59
N TYR A 19 0.96 5.95 -10.67
CA TYR A 19 1.65 5.95 -11.95
C TYR A 19 0.80 6.55 -13.06
N VAL A 20 1.45 7.27 -14.00
CA VAL A 20 0.79 8.03 -15.08
C VAL A 20 -0.19 7.21 -15.95
N ASP A 21 0.06 5.91 -16.12
CA ASP A 21 -0.80 5.04 -16.92
C ASP A 21 -2.14 4.69 -16.23
N GLY A 22 -2.20 4.87 -14.91
CA GLY A 22 -3.30 4.45 -14.03
C GLY A 22 -3.37 2.93 -13.86
N PRO A 23 -4.40 2.41 -13.17
CA PRO A 23 -4.57 0.98 -13.01
C PRO A 23 -4.90 0.30 -14.35
N CYS A 24 -5.55 1.01 -15.26
CA CYS A 24 -6.19 0.47 -16.47
C CYS A 24 -5.33 0.69 -17.72
N TRP A 25 -4.32 -0.18 -17.87
CA TRP A 25 -3.33 -0.10 -18.94
C TRP A 25 -3.77 -0.80 -20.24
N MET A 26 -4.69 -1.77 -20.19
CA MET A 26 -5.12 -2.49 -21.41
C MET A 26 -5.90 -1.59 -22.37
N LYS A 27 -6.47 -0.48 -21.89
CA LYS A 27 -7.13 0.55 -22.74
C LYS A 27 -6.21 1.19 -23.80
N TYR A 28 -4.88 1.10 -23.63
CA TYR A 28 -3.86 1.60 -24.57
C TYR A 28 -3.37 0.55 -25.57
N VAL A 29 -3.77 -0.71 -25.40
CA VAL A 29 -3.38 -1.83 -26.26
C VAL A 29 -4.40 -2.00 -27.38
N ASN A 30 -3.94 -2.30 -28.60
CA ASN A 30 -4.82 -2.53 -29.76
C ASN A 30 -5.71 -3.77 -29.57
N ASP A 31 -7.00 -3.67 -29.92
CA ASP A 31 -7.98 -4.76 -29.81
C ASP A 31 -7.54 -6.05 -30.52
N ASN A 32 -6.82 -5.93 -31.65
CA ASN A 32 -6.38 -7.07 -32.46
C ASN A 32 -5.15 -7.81 -31.89
N LYS A 33 -4.48 -7.28 -30.85
CA LYS A 33 -3.42 -8.05 -30.16
C LYS A 33 -4.08 -9.18 -29.39
N PHE A 34 -3.50 -10.37 -29.47
CA PHE A 34 -3.93 -11.50 -28.65
C PHE A 34 -3.36 -11.42 -27.24
N LEU A 35 -4.06 -11.99 -26.26
CA LEU A 35 -3.56 -12.02 -24.88
C LEU A 35 -2.21 -12.75 -24.76
N ASP A 36 -1.95 -13.75 -25.61
CA ASP A 36 -0.66 -14.45 -25.64
C ASP A 36 0.47 -13.63 -26.30
N GLU A 37 0.21 -12.43 -26.82
CA GLU A 37 1.18 -11.44 -27.30
C GLU A 37 1.48 -10.34 -26.27
N LEU A 38 0.86 -10.41 -25.08
CA LEU A 38 1.06 -9.43 -24.02
C LEU A 38 2.10 -9.90 -23.01
N SER A 39 2.73 -8.91 -22.38
CA SER A 39 3.41 -9.05 -21.09
C SER A 39 2.38 -8.76 -20.00
N ILE A 40 1.99 -9.76 -19.21
CA ILE A 40 0.89 -9.64 -18.25
C ILE A 40 1.44 -9.86 -16.83
N PRO A 41 1.31 -8.88 -15.92
CA PRO A 41 1.63 -9.09 -14.52
C PRO A 41 0.53 -9.89 -13.83
N GLY A 42 0.94 -10.84 -12.99
CA GLY A 42 0.08 -11.80 -12.32
C GLY A 42 0.50 -12.08 -10.89
N THR A 43 -0.45 -12.54 -10.07
CA THR A 43 -0.19 -12.98 -8.70
C THR A 43 -0.34 -14.49 -8.56
N HIS A 44 0.60 -15.11 -7.84
CA HIS A 44 0.53 -16.49 -7.38
C HIS A 44 -0.25 -16.56 -6.06
N ASP A 45 -1.13 -17.57 -5.89
CA ASP A 45 -2.03 -17.71 -4.73
C ASP A 45 -2.67 -16.36 -4.32
N SER A 46 -3.37 -15.72 -5.26
CA SER A 46 -3.74 -14.29 -5.21
C SER A 46 -4.55 -13.87 -3.98
N GLY A 47 -5.28 -14.79 -3.35
CA GLY A 47 -6.07 -14.50 -2.15
C GLY A 47 -5.28 -14.39 -0.84
N THR A 48 -3.99 -14.74 -0.82
CA THR A 48 -3.22 -14.99 0.42
C THR A 48 -2.77 -13.76 1.21
N CYS A 49 -3.42 -12.61 0.99
CA CYS A 49 -3.17 -11.39 1.77
C CYS A 49 -3.40 -11.60 3.28
N SER A 50 -4.44 -12.34 3.65
CA SER A 50 -4.74 -12.69 5.04
C SER A 50 -5.10 -14.18 5.14
N VAL A 51 -4.46 -14.87 6.08
CA VAL A 51 -4.39 -16.35 6.14
C VAL A 51 -4.59 -16.88 7.55
N ASP A 52 -3.92 -16.28 8.53
CA ASP A 52 -4.08 -16.58 9.95
C ASP A 52 -3.72 -15.33 10.76
N ASN A 53 -4.77 -14.60 11.16
CA ASN A 53 -4.76 -13.46 12.08
C ASN A 53 -3.67 -12.40 11.80
N ASP A 54 -3.43 -12.10 10.51
CA ASP A 54 -2.40 -11.17 10.00
C ASP A 54 -0.98 -11.38 10.56
N THR A 55 -0.51 -12.63 10.54
CA THR A 55 0.92 -12.95 10.71
C THR A 55 1.81 -12.18 9.72
N GLU A 56 2.90 -11.63 10.24
CA GLU A 56 3.93 -10.90 9.47
C GLU A 56 4.47 -11.76 8.29
N PRO A 57 4.66 -11.20 7.08
CA PRO A 57 5.12 -11.96 5.92
C PRO A 57 6.42 -12.76 6.14
N GLN A 58 7.30 -12.26 7.01
CA GLN A 58 8.58 -12.87 7.36
C GLN A 58 8.44 -14.17 8.16
N SER A 59 7.29 -14.46 8.78
CA SER A 59 7.05 -15.67 9.58
C SER A 59 5.98 -16.60 9.00
N SER A 60 5.28 -16.20 7.93
CA SER A 60 4.26 -17.02 7.30
C SER A 60 4.83 -17.92 6.19
N GLN A 61 4.45 -19.20 6.21
CA GLN A 61 4.75 -20.16 5.12
C GLN A 61 3.72 -20.13 3.98
N VAL A 62 2.66 -19.34 4.12
CA VAL A 62 1.43 -19.44 3.31
C VAL A 62 1.05 -18.11 2.65
N LYS A 63 1.43 -16.98 3.27
CA LYS A 63 1.24 -15.64 2.72
C LYS A 63 2.16 -15.44 1.51
N CYS A 64 1.56 -15.33 0.32
CA CYS A 64 2.24 -15.06 -0.95
C CYS A 64 2.02 -13.63 -1.45
N GLN A 65 1.03 -12.90 -0.91
CA GLN A 65 0.71 -11.52 -1.29
C GLN A 65 0.62 -10.60 -0.07
N GLN A 66 0.90 -9.31 -0.25
CA GLN A 66 0.67 -8.29 0.79
C GLN A 66 -0.68 -7.57 0.60
N ASP A 67 -1.22 -7.59 -0.63
CA ASP A 67 -2.43 -6.89 -1.04
C ASP A 67 -3.62 -7.82 -1.25
N TYR A 68 -4.81 -7.34 -0.89
CA TYR A 68 -6.07 -7.99 -1.26
C TYR A 68 -6.32 -7.84 -2.77
N ILE A 69 -7.05 -8.79 -3.36
CA ILE A 69 -7.38 -8.81 -4.81
C ILE A 69 -7.89 -7.46 -5.36
N PRO A 70 -8.77 -6.70 -4.67
CA PRO A 70 -9.16 -5.36 -5.11
C PRO A 70 -7.99 -4.38 -5.27
N THR A 71 -6.98 -4.42 -4.39
CA THR A 71 -5.79 -3.59 -4.54
C THR A 71 -4.89 -4.08 -5.67
N GLN A 72 -4.67 -5.40 -5.80
CA GLN A 72 -3.88 -5.98 -6.91
C GLN A 72 -4.41 -5.53 -8.29
N LEU A 73 -5.74 -5.45 -8.46
CA LEU A 73 -6.35 -4.91 -9.68
C LEU A 73 -5.93 -3.46 -9.97
N LEU A 74 -5.76 -2.63 -8.93
CA LEU A 74 -5.32 -1.24 -8.99
C LEU A 74 -3.81 -1.08 -9.24
N GLU A 75 -3.01 -2.08 -8.87
CA GLU A 75 -1.59 -2.18 -9.24
C GLU A 75 -1.38 -2.58 -10.72
N GLY A 76 -2.45 -2.93 -11.42
CA GLY A 76 -2.42 -3.34 -12.83
C GLY A 76 -2.31 -4.85 -13.04
N ILE A 77 -2.45 -5.68 -11.99
CA ILE A 77 -2.49 -7.14 -12.10
C ILE A 77 -3.70 -7.59 -12.93
N ARG A 78 -3.46 -8.49 -13.88
CA ARG A 78 -4.51 -9.03 -14.78
C ARG A 78 -4.51 -10.55 -14.89
N TYR A 79 -3.60 -11.24 -14.23
CA TYR A 79 -3.61 -12.70 -14.07
C TYR A 79 -3.69 -13.06 -12.58
N PHE A 80 -4.64 -13.92 -12.22
CA PHE A 80 -4.90 -14.32 -10.84
C PHE A 80 -4.92 -15.84 -10.72
N ASP A 81 -4.10 -16.39 -9.83
CA ASP A 81 -4.09 -17.81 -9.44
C ASP A 81 -5.03 -17.98 -8.23
N ILE A 82 -6.21 -18.53 -8.48
CA ILE A 82 -7.28 -18.70 -7.49
C ILE A 82 -7.43 -20.20 -7.19
N ARG A 83 -7.22 -20.54 -5.92
CA ARG A 83 -7.21 -21.93 -5.45
C ARG A 83 -8.38 -22.19 -4.51
N LEU A 84 -9.15 -23.22 -4.84
CA LEU A 84 -10.48 -23.48 -4.29
C LEU A 84 -10.46 -24.65 -3.31
N GLY A 85 -11.07 -24.45 -2.15
CA GLY A 85 -11.33 -25.47 -1.14
C GLY A 85 -12.79 -25.94 -1.16
N LYS A 86 -13.33 -26.32 0.00
CA LYS A 86 -14.68 -26.85 0.15
C LYS A 86 -15.78 -25.80 0.06
N GLY A 87 -16.99 -26.28 -0.26
CA GLY A 87 -18.25 -25.52 -0.21
C GLY A 87 -18.94 -25.43 -1.57
N ASN A 88 -20.25 -25.17 -1.56
CA ASN A 88 -21.03 -24.89 -2.77
C ASN A 88 -20.68 -23.51 -3.36
N ASP A 89 -20.24 -22.59 -2.50
CA ASP A 89 -19.48 -21.40 -2.84
C ASP A 89 -18.08 -21.61 -2.23
N PRO A 90 -17.12 -22.16 -3.00
CA PRO A 90 -15.85 -22.63 -2.46
C PRO A 90 -15.10 -21.53 -1.71
N GLY A 91 -14.65 -21.83 -0.49
CA GLY A 91 -13.68 -20.96 0.19
C GLY A 91 -12.36 -20.96 -0.57
N ILE A 92 -11.71 -19.79 -0.69
CA ILE A 92 -10.36 -19.71 -1.27
C ILE A 92 -9.36 -20.20 -0.22
N CYS A 93 -8.38 -21.02 -0.61
CA CYS A 93 -7.41 -21.60 0.29
C CYS A 93 -5.99 -21.66 -0.31
N HIS A 94 -4.99 -21.82 0.54
CA HIS A 94 -3.64 -22.23 0.15
C HIS A 94 -3.28 -23.46 1.01
N GLY A 95 -3.45 -24.65 0.43
CA GLY A 95 -3.45 -25.90 1.19
C GLY A 95 -4.62 -25.94 2.17
N ASP A 96 -4.35 -26.33 3.42
CA ASP A 96 -5.37 -26.45 4.47
C ASP A 96 -5.81 -25.09 5.07
N PHE A 97 -5.15 -23.99 4.69
CA PHE A 97 -5.43 -22.66 5.21
C PHE A 97 -6.45 -21.93 4.34
N TYR A 98 -7.63 -21.64 4.90
CA TYR A 98 -8.65 -20.81 4.27
C TYR A 98 -8.33 -19.33 4.45
N LEU A 99 -8.57 -18.55 3.39
CA LEU A 99 -8.11 -17.16 3.29
C LEU A 99 -9.23 -16.20 3.73
N PHE A 100 -8.83 -15.01 4.19
CA PHE A 100 -9.75 -14.02 4.74
C PHE A 100 -9.84 -12.77 3.86
N LYS A 101 -11.02 -12.16 3.89
CA LYS A 101 -11.26 -10.78 3.46
C LYS A 101 -10.78 -9.79 4.52
N LYS A 102 -10.66 -8.53 4.12
CA LYS A 102 -10.26 -7.40 4.98
C LYS A 102 -11.20 -7.16 6.18
N ASP A 103 -12.43 -7.66 6.14
CA ASP A 103 -13.41 -7.59 7.23
C ASP A 103 -13.29 -8.77 8.22
N GLY A 104 -12.34 -9.68 8.02
CA GLY A 104 -12.14 -10.88 8.84
C GLY A 104 -13.05 -12.06 8.50
N ASN A 105 -13.95 -11.93 7.52
CA ASN A 105 -14.74 -13.05 7.04
C ASN A 105 -13.94 -13.91 6.04
N TYR A 106 -14.29 -15.18 5.89
CA TYR A 106 -13.69 -16.02 4.84
C TYR A 106 -13.91 -15.43 3.44
N LEU A 107 -12.90 -15.56 2.59
CA LEU A 107 -12.94 -15.22 1.18
C LEU A 107 -13.49 -16.42 0.39
N HIS A 108 -14.56 -16.21 -0.37
CA HIS A 108 -15.17 -17.24 -1.23
C HIS A 108 -15.01 -16.93 -2.71
N LEU A 109 -15.29 -17.91 -3.58
CA LEU A 109 -15.33 -17.73 -5.02
C LEU A 109 -16.27 -16.58 -5.42
N SER A 110 -17.47 -16.50 -4.83
CA SER A 110 -18.42 -15.43 -5.12
C SER A 110 -17.88 -14.02 -4.82
N ASP A 111 -17.07 -13.85 -3.76
CA ASP A 111 -16.41 -12.59 -3.44
C ASP A 111 -15.40 -12.19 -4.52
N VAL A 112 -14.56 -13.14 -4.96
CA VAL A 112 -13.54 -12.93 -6.01
C VAL A 112 -14.21 -12.52 -7.33
N ILE A 113 -15.28 -13.23 -7.73
CA ILE A 113 -16.07 -12.88 -8.91
C ILE A 113 -16.76 -11.53 -8.74
N GLY A 114 -17.23 -11.19 -7.54
CA GLY A 114 -17.77 -9.87 -7.21
C GLY A 114 -16.75 -8.74 -7.44
N TYR A 115 -15.50 -8.93 -7.00
CA TYR A 115 -14.42 -7.96 -7.22
C TYR A 115 -14.10 -7.82 -8.71
N PHE A 116 -13.95 -8.94 -9.43
CA PHE A 116 -13.68 -8.95 -10.87
C PHE A 116 -14.80 -8.30 -11.68
N LYS A 117 -16.06 -8.62 -11.40
CA LYS A 117 -17.25 -8.03 -12.04
C LYS A 117 -17.34 -6.53 -11.81
N THR A 118 -17.11 -6.08 -10.57
CA THR A 118 -17.11 -4.65 -10.22
C THR A 118 -16.04 -3.92 -11.04
N PHE A 119 -14.79 -4.39 -10.96
CA PHE A 119 -13.66 -3.80 -11.67
C PHE A 119 -13.87 -3.73 -13.19
N LEU A 120 -14.34 -4.82 -13.80
CA LEU A 120 -14.61 -4.88 -15.25
C LEU A 120 -15.80 -4.00 -15.68
N SER A 121 -16.80 -3.82 -14.82
CA SER A 121 -17.94 -2.94 -15.10
C SER A 121 -17.57 -1.45 -15.06
N GLU A 122 -16.68 -1.06 -14.15
CA GLU A 122 -16.13 0.29 -14.05
C GLU A 122 -15.06 0.55 -15.12
N ASN A 123 -14.32 -0.50 -15.51
CA ASN A 123 -13.21 -0.45 -16.44
C ASN A 123 -13.43 -1.40 -17.64
N PRO A 124 -14.44 -1.15 -18.49
CA PRO A 124 -14.87 -2.06 -19.56
C PRO A 124 -13.85 -2.22 -20.69
N ARG A 125 -12.70 -1.53 -20.62
CA ARG A 125 -11.57 -1.75 -21.53
C ARG A 125 -10.54 -2.75 -21.00
N GLU A 126 -10.63 -3.18 -19.76
CA GLU A 126 -9.73 -4.18 -19.19
C GLU A 126 -10.28 -5.60 -19.41
N ALA A 127 -9.42 -6.61 -19.28
CA ALA A 127 -9.76 -8.02 -19.35
C ALA A 127 -8.97 -8.77 -18.27
N LEU A 128 -9.59 -9.75 -17.61
CA LEU A 128 -8.92 -10.52 -16.54
C LEU A 128 -8.67 -11.95 -17.00
N ILE A 129 -7.58 -12.55 -16.52
CA ILE A 129 -7.30 -13.97 -16.66
C ILE A 129 -7.37 -14.59 -15.27
N MET A 130 -8.25 -15.57 -15.10
CA MET A 130 -8.38 -16.34 -13.87
C MET A 130 -7.88 -17.75 -14.14
N LEU A 131 -6.75 -18.12 -13.53
CA LEU A 131 -6.41 -19.52 -13.37
C LEU A 131 -7.14 -20.04 -12.13
N ALA A 132 -7.91 -21.11 -12.30
CA ALA A 132 -8.67 -21.75 -11.24
C ALA A 132 -8.19 -23.18 -11.01
N SER A 133 -7.90 -23.52 -9.76
CA SER A 133 -7.41 -24.86 -9.37
C SER A 133 -8.04 -25.33 -8.06
N ARG A 134 -7.92 -26.63 -7.76
CA ARG A 134 -8.21 -27.18 -6.43
C ARG A 134 -7.01 -26.86 -5.52
N GLY A 135 -7.24 -26.12 -4.44
CA GLY A 135 -6.19 -25.70 -3.49
C GLY A 135 -5.86 -26.73 -2.41
N ASN A 136 -6.76 -27.70 -2.20
CA ASN A 136 -6.59 -28.86 -1.32
C ASN A 136 -7.51 -30.01 -1.78
N ASP A 137 -7.43 -31.14 -1.07
CA ASP A 137 -8.26 -32.32 -1.34
C ASP A 137 -9.71 -32.24 -0.80
N GLU A 138 -10.09 -31.18 -0.09
CA GLU A 138 -11.48 -30.97 0.32
C GLU A 138 -12.37 -30.47 -0.83
N ALA A 139 -11.79 -29.78 -1.81
CA ALA A 139 -12.46 -29.50 -3.08
C ALA A 139 -12.46 -30.75 -3.96
N THR A 140 -13.57 -31.04 -4.65
CA THR A 140 -13.64 -32.08 -5.69
C THR A 140 -13.81 -31.48 -7.07
N ASP A 141 -13.48 -32.24 -8.12
CA ASP A 141 -13.72 -31.83 -9.50
C ASP A 141 -15.22 -31.52 -9.75
N ASP A 142 -16.13 -32.29 -9.15
CA ASP A 142 -17.59 -32.08 -9.20
C ASP A 142 -18.04 -30.81 -8.45
N SER A 143 -17.52 -30.56 -7.24
CA SER A 143 -17.89 -29.37 -6.47
C SER A 143 -17.40 -28.08 -7.16
N VAL A 144 -16.19 -28.11 -7.74
CA VAL A 144 -15.65 -26.97 -8.49
C VAL A 144 -16.40 -26.75 -9.81
N THR A 145 -16.72 -27.82 -10.54
CA THR A 145 -17.53 -27.73 -11.77
C THR A 145 -18.92 -27.15 -11.47
N THR A 146 -19.58 -27.64 -10.41
CA THR A 146 -20.90 -27.15 -9.98
C THR A 146 -20.86 -25.68 -9.53
N ALA A 147 -19.82 -25.28 -8.78
CA ALA A 147 -19.66 -23.90 -8.33
C ALA A 147 -19.45 -22.92 -9.50
N PHE A 148 -18.59 -23.27 -10.47
CA PHE A 148 -18.42 -22.42 -11.65
C PHE A 148 -19.64 -22.43 -12.58
N ALA A 149 -20.38 -23.54 -12.72
CA ALA A 149 -21.63 -23.55 -13.49
C ALA A 149 -22.59 -22.50 -12.96
N LYS A 150 -22.85 -22.52 -11.63
CA LYS A 150 -23.68 -21.52 -10.97
C LYS A 150 -23.16 -20.09 -11.20
N VAL A 151 -21.85 -19.88 -11.11
CA VAL A 151 -21.22 -18.56 -11.34
C VAL A 151 -21.41 -18.08 -12.78
N MET A 152 -21.34 -18.97 -13.78
CA MET A 152 -21.56 -18.65 -15.19
C MET A 152 -23.05 -18.43 -15.50
N ASP A 153 -23.95 -19.25 -14.97
CA ASP A 153 -25.41 -19.07 -15.05
C ASP A 153 -25.86 -17.72 -14.45
N ASP A 154 -25.31 -17.34 -13.28
CA ASP A 154 -25.56 -16.06 -12.63
C ASP A 154 -24.95 -14.86 -13.40
N ASN A 155 -24.02 -15.09 -14.34
CA ASN A 155 -23.24 -14.06 -15.05
C ASN A 155 -22.90 -14.46 -16.51
N PRO A 156 -23.91 -14.62 -17.40
CA PRO A 156 -23.75 -15.29 -18.69
C PRO A 156 -22.71 -14.67 -19.63
N ASP A 157 -22.54 -13.35 -19.62
CA ASP A 157 -21.61 -12.63 -20.50
C ASP A 157 -20.23 -12.37 -19.87
N LEU A 158 -20.03 -12.68 -18.58
CA LEU A 158 -18.85 -12.30 -17.81
C LEU A 158 -17.62 -13.15 -18.15
N PHE A 159 -17.81 -14.39 -18.58
CA PHE A 159 -16.71 -15.32 -18.86
C PHE A 159 -16.47 -15.46 -20.36
N TYR A 160 -15.19 -15.42 -20.74
CA TYR A 160 -14.73 -16.01 -21.99
C TYR A 160 -14.37 -17.48 -21.73
N THR A 161 -15.17 -18.35 -22.34
CA THR A 161 -15.25 -19.77 -22.03
C THR A 161 -14.68 -20.68 -23.13
N SER A 162 -14.09 -20.10 -24.18
CA SER A 162 -13.58 -20.84 -25.33
C SER A 162 -12.14 -21.36 -25.14
N SER A 163 -11.72 -22.36 -25.93
CA SER A 163 -10.37 -22.95 -25.90
C SER A 163 -9.37 -22.29 -26.85
N HIS A 164 -9.80 -21.44 -27.78
CA HIS A 164 -8.86 -20.62 -28.56
C HIS A 164 -8.27 -19.49 -27.70
N ALA A 165 -7.04 -19.05 -28.00
CA ALA A 165 -6.50 -17.84 -27.40
C ALA A 165 -7.22 -16.62 -28.00
N PRO A 166 -7.80 -15.71 -27.19
CA PRO A 166 -8.55 -14.57 -27.69
C PRO A 166 -7.65 -13.38 -28.05
N THR A 167 -8.15 -12.57 -28.99
CA THR A 167 -7.80 -11.15 -29.11
C THR A 167 -8.25 -10.37 -27.88
N LEU A 168 -7.58 -9.27 -27.54
CA LEU A 168 -7.97 -8.43 -26.43
C LEU A 168 -9.39 -7.89 -26.62
N GLY A 169 -9.77 -7.54 -27.86
CA GLY A 169 -11.10 -7.04 -28.21
C GLY A 169 -12.25 -7.99 -27.86
N GLU A 170 -12.07 -9.31 -28.04
CA GLU A 170 -13.10 -10.33 -27.73
C GLU A 170 -13.41 -10.45 -26.22
N VAL A 171 -12.48 -10.02 -25.37
CA VAL A 171 -12.47 -10.29 -23.92
C VAL A 171 -12.38 -9.04 -23.04
N ARG A 172 -12.42 -7.83 -23.62
CA ARG A 172 -12.66 -6.61 -22.85
C ARG A 172 -14.00 -6.74 -22.09
N GLY A 173 -13.99 -6.41 -20.79
CA GLY A 173 -15.13 -6.60 -19.89
C GLY A 173 -15.32 -8.04 -19.39
N LYS A 174 -14.45 -8.99 -19.73
CA LYS A 174 -14.61 -10.43 -19.42
C LYS A 174 -13.45 -11.03 -18.62
N ILE A 175 -13.71 -12.22 -18.06
CA ILE A 175 -12.76 -13.11 -17.39
C ILE A 175 -12.44 -14.28 -18.33
N VAL A 176 -11.19 -14.43 -18.74
CA VAL A 176 -10.68 -15.62 -19.44
C VAL A 176 -10.35 -16.70 -18.42
N LEU A 177 -11.05 -17.83 -18.48
CA LEU A 177 -10.85 -18.95 -17.55
C LEU A 177 -9.76 -19.91 -18.06
N LEU A 178 -8.79 -20.21 -17.20
CA LEU A 178 -7.83 -21.30 -17.35
C LEU A 178 -8.07 -22.32 -16.23
N ARG A 179 -8.43 -23.57 -16.54
CA ARG A 179 -8.83 -24.55 -15.51
C ARG A 179 -7.77 -25.63 -15.24
N ARG A 180 -7.36 -25.77 -13.99
CA ARG A 180 -6.53 -26.87 -13.44
C ARG A 180 -7.37 -27.85 -12.60
N PHE A 181 -8.58 -28.15 -13.07
CA PHE A 181 -9.49 -29.15 -12.50
C PHE A 181 -10.19 -29.91 -13.64
N ARG A 182 -10.66 -31.13 -13.37
CA ARG A 182 -11.46 -31.90 -14.34
C ARG A 182 -12.91 -31.45 -14.27
N LEU A 183 -13.59 -31.53 -15.39
CA LEU A 183 -15.05 -31.44 -15.40
C LEU A 183 -15.61 -32.75 -14.86
N ALA A 184 -16.64 -32.65 -14.01
CA ALA A 184 -17.31 -33.82 -13.44
C ALA A 184 -18.74 -33.47 -13.01
N GLY A 185 -19.54 -34.51 -12.78
CA GLY A 185 -20.89 -34.39 -12.26
C GLY A 185 -21.91 -33.90 -13.28
N ASN A 186 -23.08 -33.50 -12.80
CA ASN A 186 -24.22 -33.17 -13.67
C ASN A 186 -24.05 -31.88 -14.48
N SER A 187 -23.11 -31.02 -14.08
CA SER A 187 -22.86 -29.72 -14.70
C SER A 187 -21.84 -29.76 -15.83
N GLU A 188 -21.10 -30.87 -16.03
CA GLU A 188 -20.00 -31.01 -17.00
C GLU A 188 -20.33 -30.50 -18.42
N SER A 189 -21.54 -30.74 -18.92
CA SER A 189 -21.97 -30.36 -20.27
C SER A 189 -22.75 -29.04 -20.35
N GLY A 190 -22.89 -28.29 -19.24
CA GLY A 190 -23.68 -27.05 -19.19
C GLY A 190 -23.06 -25.87 -19.93
N HIS A 191 -21.72 -25.82 -20.01
CA HIS A 191 -20.97 -24.71 -20.61
C HIS A 191 -19.77 -25.22 -21.44
N THR A 192 -19.17 -24.30 -22.19
CA THR A 192 -17.74 -24.38 -22.50
C THR A 192 -16.94 -23.87 -21.28
N TRP A 193 -15.73 -24.39 -21.06
CA TRP A 193 -15.07 -24.32 -19.75
C TRP A 193 -13.69 -23.66 -19.76
N GLY A 194 -13.45 -22.77 -20.73
CA GLY A 194 -12.17 -22.12 -20.94
C GLY A 194 -11.09 -23.12 -21.35
N LEU A 195 -9.83 -22.72 -21.17
CA LEU A 195 -8.69 -23.53 -21.59
C LEU A 195 -8.36 -24.61 -20.55
N ASP A 196 -8.39 -25.87 -21.00
CA ASP A 196 -8.02 -27.03 -20.19
C ASP A 196 -6.52 -27.05 -19.87
N LEU A 197 -6.17 -27.02 -18.58
CA LEU A 197 -4.84 -27.20 -18.04
C LEU A 197 -4.80 -28.31 -16.96
N THR A 198 -5.74 -29.26 -16.96
CA THR A 198 -5.81 -30.34 -15.96
C THR A 198 -4.49 -31.11 -15.80
N GLU A 199 -3.75 -31.34 -16.88
CA GLU A 199 -2.49 -32.10 -16.86
C GLU A 199 -1.26 -31.29 -16.37
N TRP A 200 -1.45 -30.04 -15.90
CA TRP A 200 -0.37 -29.14 -15.50
C TRP A 200 0.59 -29.78 -14.49
N ASP A 201 0.08 -30.28 -13.37
CA ASP A 201 0.90 -30.79 -12.27
C ASP A 201 1.67 -32.05 -12.65
N ASP A 202 1.04 -33.00 -13.34
CA ASP A 202 1.70 -34.22 -13.81
C ASP A 202 2.78 -33.92 -14.85
N LYS A 203 2.54 -32.96 -15.76
CA LYS A 203 3.55 -32.55 -16.76
C LYS A 203 4.70 -31.76 -16.15
N ILE A 204 4.44 -30.81 -15.25
CA ILE A 204 5.50 -30.08 -14.51
C ILE A 204 6.34 -31.05 -13.67
N LYS A 205 5.70 -32.02 -13.02
CA LYS A 205 6.37 -33.08 -12.26
C LYS A 205 7.23 -33.99 -13.14
N ALA A 206 6.74 -34.38 -14.32
CA ALA A 206 7.50 -35.18 -15.29
C ALA A 206 8.64 -34.39 -15.97
N HIS A 207 8.53 -33.07 -16.05
CA HIS A 207 9.52 -32.15 -16.61
C HIS A 207 10.51 -31.61 -15.55
N SER A 208 10.67 -32.32 -14.42
CA SER A 208 11.44 -31.85 -13.26
C SER A 208 12.90 -31.53 -13.53
N ASP A 209 13.49 -32.15 -14.55
CA ASP A 209 14.94 -32.21 -14.76
C ASP A 209 15.43 -31.27 -15.88
N SER A 210 14.53 -30.41 -16.39
CA SER A 210 14.83 -29.42 -17.42
C SER A 210 14.48 -28.02 -16.96
N THR A 211 15.41 -27.07 -17.09
CA THR A 211 15.18 -25.65 -16.80
C THR A 211 14.38 -24.92 -17.90
N ALA A 212 14.03 -25.62 -18.99
CA ALA A 212 13.21 -25.11 -20.07
C ALA A 212 11.72 -25.04 -19.70
N MET A 213 10.92 -24.25 -20.41
CA MET A 213 9.47 -24.21 -20.14
C MET A 213 8.79 -25.54 -20.55
N CYS A 214 8.00 -26.11 -19.65
CA CYS A 214 7.22 -27.32 -19.90
C CYS A 214 6.06 -27.01 -20.85
N LEU A 215 5.82 -27.85 -21.86
CA LEU A 215 4.59 -27.80 -22.68
C LEU A 215 3.45 -28.48 -21.91
N VAL A 216 2.68 -27.69 -21.16
CA VAL A 216 1.59 -28.21 -20.31
C VAL A 216 0.29 -28.45 -21.09
N GLN A 217 0.06 -27.73 -22.20
CA GLN A 217 -1.10 -27.96 -23.08
C GLN A 217 -0.79 -27.71 -24.56
N ASP A 218 -1.38 -28.52 -25.44
CA ASP A 218 -1.30 -28.45 -26.91
C ASP A 218 -2.69 -28.68 -27.52
N ALA A 219 -3.62 -27.77 -27.20
CA ALA A 219 -5.00 -27.83 -27.66
C ALA A 219 -5.09 -27.40 -29.14
N ARG A 220 -5.82 -28.16 -29.94
CA ARG A 220 -6.09 -27.84 -31.35
C ARG A 220 -7.39 -28.48 -31.79
N GLY A 221 -8.10 -27.83 -32.70
CA GLY A 221 -9.37 -28.33 -33.19
C GLY A 221 -10.12 -27.26 -33.97
N PHE A 222 -11.44 -27.41 -34.02
CA PHE A 222 -12.37 -26.51 -34.70
C PHE A 222 -13.45 -26.10 -33.71
N GLU A 223 -13.57 -24.80 -33.42
CA GLU A 223 -14.50 -24.25 -32.43
C GLU A 223 -15.29 -23.08 -33.04
N ALA A 224 -16.53 -22.87 -32.62
CA ALA A 224 -17.39 -21.84 -33.18
C ALA A 224 -16.81 -20.43 -32.88
N ALA A 225 -16.61 -19.62 -33.92
CA ALA A 225 -16.14 -18.25 -33.80
C ALA A 225 -17.31 -17.27 -33.92
N GLY A 226 -17.41 -16.33 -32.98
CA GLY A 226 -18.41 -15.25 -32.98
C GLY A 226 -19.87 -15.74 -32.99
N GLU A 227 -20.77 -14.85 -33.38
CA GLU A 227 -22.23 -15.11 -33.43
C GLU A 227 -22.67 -15.92 -34.66
N THR A 228 -21.80 -16.11 -35.66
CA THR A 228 -22.15 -16.83 -36.90
C THR A 228 -22.22 -18.35 -36.70
N GLY A 229 -21.54 -18.88 -35.67
CA GLY A 229 -21.50 -20.32 -35.38
C GLY A 229 -20.59 -21.13 -36.31
N ASP A 230 -19.90 -20.47 -37.24
CA ASP A 230 -18.92 -21.11 -38.12
C ASP A 230 -17.73 -21.62 -37.29
N LYS A 231 -17.32 -22.87 -37.49
CA LYS A 231 -16.18 -23.44 -36.76
C LYS A 231 -14.86 -22.99 -37.37
N GLU A 232 -14.11 -22.17 -36.66
CA GLU A 232 -12.74 -21.79 -37.02
C GLU A 232 -11.70 -22.76 -36.44
N PRO A 233 -10.62 -23.05 -37.19
CA PRO A 233 -9.56 -23.92 -36.74
C PRO A 233 -8.57 -23.17 -35.84
N TYR A 234 -8.27 -23.72 -34.66
CA TYR A 234 -7.37 -23.13 -33.69
C TYR A 234 -6.22 -24.07 -33.29
N CYS A 235 -5.12 -23.47 -32.79
CA CYS A 235 -4.08 -24.18 -32.06
C CYS A 235 -3.55 -23.30 -30.92
N THR A 236 -3.86 -23.68 -29.69
CA THR A 236 -3.46 -23.01 -28.46
C THR A 236 -2.46 -23.89 -27.71
N LYS A 237 -1.22 -23.41 -27.58
CA LYS A 237 -0.23 -24.05 -26.70
C LYS A 237 -0.04 -23.24 -25.43
N VAL A 238 0.18 -23.93 -24.32
CA VAL A 238 0.57 -23.31 -23.04
C VAL A 238 1.89 -23.90 -22.60
N TYR A 239 2.85 -23.00 -22.39
CA TYR A 239 4.16 -23.29 -21.84
C TYR A 239 4.25 -22.72 -20.42
N ALA A 240 4.76 -23.50 -19.48
CA ALA A 240 4.82 -23.12 -18.08
C ALA A 240 6.21 -23.36 -17.46
N GLN A 241 6.65 -22.44 -16.62
CA GLN A 241 7.66 -22.68 -15.59
C GLN A 241 6.94 -22.61 -14.25
N ASP A 242 7.04 -23.68 -13.46
CA ASP A 242 6.40 -23.80 -12.14
C ASP A 242 7.25 -24.64 -11.17
N LYS A 243 8.55 -24.32 -11.08
CA LYS A 243 9.48 -24.98 -10.14
C LYS A 243 9.46 -24.27 -8.78
N TYR A 244 8.36 -24.39 -8.04
CA TYR A 244 8.11 -23.65 -6.79
C TYR A 244 8.93 -24.11 -5.56
N LYS A 245 9.48 -25.34 -5.58
CA LYS A 245 10.22 -25.92 -4.42
C LYS A 245 11.66 -25.42 -4.24
N LEU A 246 12.14 -24.53 -5.10
CA LEU A 246 13.51 -24.00 -5.06
C LEU A 246 13.67 -22.87 -4.04
N THR A 247 14.91 -22.56 -3.66
CA THR A 247 15.23 -21.27 -3.03
C THR A 247 15.07 -20.13 -4.06
N GLY A 248 14.90 -18.90 -3.57
CA GLY A 248 14.89 -17.72 -4.45
C GLY A 248 16.12 -17.63 -5.36
N THR A 249 17.31 -17.99 -4.86
CA THR A 249 18.57 -17.98 -5.62
C THR A 249 18.59 -19.06 -6.72
N ASP A 250 18.18 -20.29 -6.41
CA ASP A 250 18.18 -21.38 -7.40
C ASP A 250 17.12 -21.15 -8.49
N LYS A 251 16.00 -20.48 -8.12
CA LYS A 251 14.89 -20.13 -8.99
C LYS A 251 15.30 -19.15 -10.11
N LEU A 252 16.27 -18.27 -9.89
CA LEU A 252 16.66 -17.20 -10.84
C LEU A 252 16.95 -17.74 -12.25
N SER A 253 17.73 -18.82 -12.33
CA SER A 253 18.11 -19.44 -13.61
C SER A 253 16.91 -19.98 -14.40
N TRP A 254 15.84 -20.40 -13.72
CA TRP A 254 14.62 -20.86 -14.36
C TRP A 254 13.77 -19.69 -14.86
N VAL A 255 13.69 -18.61 -14.08
CA VAL A 255 12.98 -17.38 -14.45
C VAL A 255 13.62 -16.76 -15.70
N ASP A 256 14.94 -16.63 -15.73
CA ASP A 256 15.68 -16.09 -16.89
C ASP A 256 15.54 -16.96 -18.14
N ASN A 257 15.55 -18.29 -18.00
CA ASN A 257 15.33 -19.21 -19.12
C ASN A 257 13.89 -19.09 -19.66
N ALA A 258 12.88 -18.98 -18.80
CA ALA A 258 11.50 -18.77 -19.22
C ALA A 258 11.27 -17.42 -19.92
N LEU A 259 11.90 -16.33 -19.43
CA LEU A 259 11.90 -15.03 -20.12
C LEU A 259 12.52 -15.14 -21.52
N LYS A 260 13.72 -15.72 -21.61
CA LYS A 260 14.46 -15.93 -22.86
C LYS A 260 13.69 -16.79 -23.87
N GLU A 261 13.15 -17.92 -23.43
CA GLU A 261 12.36 -18.82 -24.27
C GLU A 261 11.08 -18.16 -24.78
N THR A 262 10.42 -17.34 -23.96
CA THR A 262 9.21 -16.61 -24.36
C THR A 262 9.53 -15.58 -25.44
N THR A 263 10.57 -14.76 -25.26
CA THR A 263 11.00 -13.78 -26.27
C THR A 263 11.53 -14.43 -27.56
N GLY A 264 12.02 -15.67 -27.46
CA GLY A 264 12.45 -16.49 -28.59
C GLY A 264 11.34 -17.31 -29.25
N ARG A 265 10.12 -17.33 -28.72
CA ARG A 265 9.07 -18.28 -29.13
C ARG A 265 8.47 -17.90 -30.49
N THR A 266 8.84 -18.63 -31.53
CA THR A 266 8.29 -18.44 -32.88
C THR A 266 6.84 -18.94 -32.97
N ARG A 267 5.99 -18.17 -33.64
CA ARG A 267 4.57 -18.48 -33.94
C ARG A 267 4.49 -18.96 -35.39
N ASN A 268 4.83 -20.23 -35.62
CA ASN A 268 4.75 -20.84 -36.95
C ASN A 268 3.35 -21.38 -37.22
N LYS A 269 2.95 -21.45 -38.50
CA LYS A 269 1.73 -22.17 -38.88
C LYS A 269 1.88 -23.68 -38.65
N VAL A 270 0.77 -24.34 -38.33
CA VAL A 270 0.66 -25.78 -38.07
C VAL A 270 -0.55 -26.37 -38.78
N ASP A 271 -0.48 -27.64 -39.15
CA ASP A 271 -1.66 -28.39 -39.63
C ASP A 271 -2.63 -28.64 -38.47
N VAL A 272 -3.89 -28.23 -38.65
CA VAL A 272 -5.05 -28.72 -37.90
C VAL A 272 -5.91 -29.52 -38.89
N VAL A 273 -6.35 -30.72 -38.50
CA VAL A 273 -7.08 -31.64 -39.36
C VAL A 273 -8.57 -31.55 -39.03
N ASN A 274 -9.43 -31.31 -40.02
CA ASN A 274 -10.88 -31.26 -39.85
C ASN A 274 -11.50 -32.68 -39.82
N ASP A 275 -12.80 -32.75 -39.54
CA ASP A 275 -13.55 -34.02 -39.46
C ASP A 275 -13.52 -34.83 -40.78
N ASP A 276 -13.34 -34.16 -41.93
CA ASP A 276 -13.18 -34.79 -43.26
C ASP A 276 -11.74 -35.23 -43.58
N GLY A 277 -10.78 -35.02 -42.67
CA GLY A 277 -9.35 -35.30 -42.88
C GLY A 277 -8.58 -34.24 -43.67
N ALA A 278 -9.21 -33.12 -44.04
CA ALA A 278 -8.56 -31.99 -44.69
C ALA A 278 -7.68 -31.20 -43.71
N LYS A 279 -6.52 -30.76 -44.17
CA LYS A 279 -5.55 -29.98 -43.39
C LYS A 279 -5.75 -28.49 -43.60
N VAL A 280 -5.94 -27.75 -42.51
CA VAL A 280 -5.97 -26.28 -42.49
C VAL A 280 -4.76 -25.74 -41.74
N GLN A 281 -4.09 -24.75 -42.32
CA GLN A 281 -2.85 -24.17 -41.79
C GLN A 281 -3.14 -23.00 -40.85
N VAL A 282 -3.08 -23.25 -39.55
CA VAL A 282 -3.41 -22.31 -38.47
C VAL A 282 -2.16 -21.70 -37.87
N GLN A 283 -2.20 -20.40 -37.57
CA GLN A 283 -1.16 -19.72 -36.81
C GLN A 283 -1.21 -20.18 -35.34
N LYS A 284 -0.21 -20.91 -34.86
CA LYS A 284 -0.21 -21.38 -33.47
C LYS A 284 -0.14 -20.19 -32.50
N ARG A 285 -1.01 -20.19 -31.48
CA ARG A 285 -0.98 -19.29 -30.32
C ARG A 285 -0.18 -19.96 -29.21
N CYS A 286 0.58 -19.21 -28.44
CA CYS A 286 1.53 -19.73 -27.45
C CYS A 286 1.54 -18.87 -26.19
N TRP A 287 0.74 -19.25 -25.21
CA TRP A 287 0.84 -18.71 -23.86
C TRP A 287 2.17 -19.17 -23.23
N SER A 288 2.84 -18.24 -22.57
CA SER A 288 3.97 -18.49 -21.70
C SER A 288 3.60 -18.00 -20.30
N ILE A 289 3.65 -18.88 -19.30
CA ILE A 289 3.37 -18.55 -17.90
C ILE A 289 4.63 -18.86 -17.09
N ASN A 290 5.21 -17.84 -16.47
CA ASN A 290 6.42 -17.91 -15.69
C ASN A 290 6.06 -17.64 -14.22
N TYR A 291 5.87 -18.70 -13.44
CA TYR A 291 5.68 -18.55 -11.99
C TYR A 291 7.03 -18.21 -11.36
N THR A 292 7.21 -16.97 -10.93
CA THR A 292 8.44 -16.55 -10.25
C THR A 292 8.40 -16.87 -8.75
N SER A 293 7.21 -17.19 -8.23
CA SER A 293 6.98 -17.71 -6.88
C SER A 293 7.82 -18.96 -6.56
N CYS A 294 8.29 -19.02 -5.32
CA CYS A 294 8.93 -20.20 -4.75
C CYS A 294 9.04 -20.07 -3.23
N THR A 295 9.17 -21.18 -2.52
CA THR A 295 9.14 -21.17 -1.04
C THR A 295 10.51 -21.37 -0.39
N GLY A 296 11.45 -22.06 -1.04
CA GLY A 296 12.71 -22.46 -0.40
C GLY A 296 12.53 -23.33 0.86
N LEU A 297 11.37 -23.96 1.06
CA LEU A 297 10.97 -24.59 2.32
C LEU A 297 11.99 -25.62 2.85
N SER A 298 12.60 -26.40 1.97
CA SER A 298 13.64 -27.39 2.31
C SER A 298 14.93 -26.79 2.87
N HIS A 299 15.09 -25.47 2.80
CA HIS A 299 16.23 -24.70 3.28
C HIS A 299 15.85 -23.72 4.41
N GLY A 300 14.65 -23.89 5.00
CA GLY A 300 14.13 -22.97 6.02
C GLY A 300 13.62 -21.63 5.47
N GLY A 301 13.45 -21.52 4.15
CA GLY A 301 12.88 -20.35 3.50
C GLY A 301 11.35 -20.28 3.60
N ASN A 302 10.81 -19.15 3.15
CA ASN A 302 9.38 -18.92 2.98
C ASN A 302 9.10 -18.09 1.71
N PRO A 303 7.81 -17.91 1.32
CA PRO A 303 7.46 -17.16 0.12
C PRO A 303 8.03 -15.74 0.13
N PHE A 304 7.89 -15.00 1.25
CA PHE A 304 8.37 -13.61 1.34
C PHE A 304 9.89 -13.46 1.15
N THR A 305 10.68 -14.28 1.84
CA THR A 305 12.15 -14.24 1.72
C THR A 305 12.63 -14.66 0.34
N SER A 306 11.95 -15.61 -0.30
CA SER A 306 12.25 -16.03 -1.66
C SER A 306 11.83 -14.97 -2.70
N ALA A 307 10.64 -14.40 -2.56
CA ALA A 307 10.10 -13.33 -3.41
C ALA A 307 11.01 -12.11 -3.42
N ARG A 308 11.57 -11.70 -2.27
CA ARG A 308 12.56 -10.61 -2.21
C ARG A 308 13.75 -10.84 -3.15
N VAL A 309 14.31 -12.05 -3.17
CA VAL A 309 15.45 -12.39 -4.04
C VAL A 309 15.05 -12.41 -5.51
N VAL A 310 13.90 -13.02 -5.83
CA VAL A 310 13.45 -13.16 -7.22
C VAL A 310 12.96 -11.83 -7.81
N ASN A 311 12.23 -11.02 -7.05
CA ASN A 311 11.72 -9.73 -7.50
C ASN A 311 12.86 -8.70 -7.63
N GLU A 312 13.84 -8.70 -6.71
CA GLU A 312 15.07 -7.89 -6.85
C GLU A 312 15.89 -8.28 -8.09
N HIS A 313 15.93 -9.58 -8.45
CA HIS A 313 16.54 -10.04 -9.69
C HIS A 313 15.74 -9.61 -10.93
N LEU A 314 14.40 -9.69 -10.88
CA LEU A 314 13.53 -9.20 -11.96
C LEU A 314 13.77 -7.70 -12.23
N TYR A 315 13.89 -6.86 -11.19
CA TYR A 315 14.19 -5.43 -11.37
C TYR A 315 15.52 -5.14 -12.07
N LYS A 316 16.50 -6.03 -11.91
CA LYS A 316 17.82 -5.94 -12.57
C LYS A 316 17.84 -6.66 -13.91
N SER A 317 16.77 -7.36 -14.28
CA SER A 317 16.69 -8.13 -15.51
C SER A 317 16.44 -7.21 -16.71
N PRO A 318 17.26 -7.27 -17.78
CA PRO A 318 17.09 -6.42 -18.95
C PRO A 318 15.78 -6.69 -19.72
N TYR A 319 15.11 -7.83 -19.47
CA TYR A 319 13.78 -8.12 -20.00
C TYR A 319 12.67 -7.28 -19.34
N ILE A 320 12.89 -6.82 -18.11
CA ILE A 320 11.96 -6.04 -17.28
C ILE A 320 12.32 -4.56 -17.35
N ASN A 321 13.61 -4.22 -17.12
CA ASN A 321 14.14 -2.86 -17.22
C ASN A 321 15.23 -2.78 -18.31
N PRO A 322 14.87 -2.71 -19.61
CA PRO A 322 15.82 -2.55 -20.70
C PRO A 322 16.47 -1.16 -20.67
N SER A 323 17.79 -1.09 -20.80
CA SER A 323 18.60 0.13 -20.63
C SER A 323 18.37 1.26 -21.65
N GLY A 324 17.54 1.04 -22.68
CA GLY A 324 17.14 2.07 -23.67
C GLY A 324 18.24 2.59 -24.59
N ASN A 325 19.49 2.16 -24.40
CA ASN A 325 20.66 2.52 -25.20
C ASN A 325 20.80 1.62 -26.45
N GLU A 326 21.70 2.02 -27.36
CA GLU A 326 21.95 1.30 -28.63
C GLU A 326 22.38 -0.18 -28.46
N ASP A 327 22.94 -0.53 -27.30
CA ASP A 327 23.31 -1.91 -26.93
C ASP A 327 22.13 -2.80 -26.48
N THR A 328 20.91 -2.24 -26.38
CA THR A 328 19.72 -2.99 -25.96
C THR A 328 19.35 -4.04 -27.00
N LYS A 329 19.54 -5.32 -26.68
CA LYS A 329 19.16 -6.42 -27.57
C LYS A 329 17.67 -6.40 -27.85
N SER A 330 17.28 -6.54 -29.12
CA SER A 330 15.87 -6.50 -29.54
C SER A 330 14.98 -7.53 -28.87
N ASP A 331 15.52 -8.68 -28.44
CA ASP A 331 14.80 -9.68 -27.65
C ASP A 331 14.29 -9.13 -26.30
N TYR A 332 15.03 -8.22 -25.67
CA TYR A 332 14.65 -7.59 -24.40
C TYR A 332 13.43 -6.65 -24.51
N LEU A 333 13.02 -6.30 -25.73
CA LEU A 333 11.84 -5.47 -26.02
C LEU A 333 10.59 -6.31 -26.39
N LYS A 334 10.75 -7.58 -26.77
CA LYS A 334 9.63 -8.49 -27.13
C LYS A 334 8.80 -8.88 -25.91
N HIS A 335 7.53 -9.23 -26.08
CA HIS A 335 6.66 -9.66 -24.97
C HIS A 335 7.28 -10.80 -24.15
N ILE A 336 7.06 -10.79 -22.83
CA ILE A 336 7.64 -11.76 -21.87
C ILE A 336 6.60 -12.73 -21.30
N GLY A 337 5.35 -12.66 -21.77
CA GLY A 337 4.26 -13.55 -21.35
C GLY A 337 3.68 -13.15 -19.99
N ILE A 338 3.06 -14.11 -19.31
CA ILE A 338 2.51 -13.93 -17.97
C ILE A 338 3.63 -14.15 -16.94
N ILE A 339 3.84 -13.17 -16.07
CA ILE A 339 4.76 -13.25 -14.93
C ILE A 339 3.91 -13.35 -13.66
N ALA A 340 3.84 -14.54 -13.07
CA ALA A 340 3.03 -14.81 -11.88
C ALA A 340 3.91 -14.84 -10.64
N SER A 341 3.79 -13.82 -9.79
CA SER A 341 4.75 -13.54 -8.72
C SER A 341 4.14 -13.58 -7.32
N ASP A 342 4.97 -13.91 -6.34
CA ASP A 342 4.71 -13.62 -4.92
C ASP A 342 5.15 -12.17 -4.64
N PHE A 343 4.41 -11.44 -3.80
CA PHE A 343 4.71 -10.07 -3.36
C PHE A 343 5.14 -9.15 -4.50
N VAL A 344 4.41 -9.21 -5.61
CA VAL A 344 4.52 -8.22 -6.68
C VAL A 344 4.03 -6.87 -6.12
N ASP A 345 4.71 -5.80 -6.49
CA ASP A 345 4.23 -4.45 -6.26
C ASP A 345 3.89 -3.77 -7.59
N ALA A 346 3.21 -2.63 -7.51
CA ALA A 346 2.85 -1.82 -8.67
C ALA A 346 4.03 -1.39 -9.56
N ALA A 347 5.26 -1.28 -9.05
CA ALA A 347 6.44 -0.92 -9.86
C ALA A 347 6.91 -2.09 -10.72
N LEU A 348 6.90 -3.32 -10.18
CA LEU A 348 7.14 -4.54 -10.97
C LEU A 348 6.02 -4.78 -11.97
N ALA A 349 4.76 -4.67 -11.52
CA ALA A 349 3.59 -4.83 -12.38
C ALA A 349 3.63 -3.86 -13.58
N ARG A 350 3.93 -2.58 -13.32
CA ARG A 350 4.15 -1.56 -14.37
C ARG A 350 5.30 -1.92 -15.28
N SER A 351 6.44 -2.34 -14.74
CA SER A 351 7.60 -2.73 -15.55
C SER A 351 7.28 -3.86 -16.53
N ILE A 352 6.35 -4.76 -16.16
CA ILE A 352 5.84 -5.81 -17.04
C ILE A 352 4.83 -5.25 -18.06
N TYR A 353 3.79 -4.51 -17.63
CA TYR A 353 2.70 -4.11 -18.53
C TYR A 353 3.05 -2.95 -19.49
N GLN A 354 3.97 -2.06 -19.12
CA GLN A 354 4.34 -0.87 -19.92
C GLN A 354 4.95 -1.22 -21.30
N ARG A 355 5.29 -2.49 -21.48
CA ARG A 355 5.93 -3.04 -22.68
C ARG A 355 4.90 -3.40 -23.76
N ASN A 356 3.61 -3.24 -23.49
CA ASN A 356 2.53 -3.63 -24.40
C ASN A 356 2.14 -2.54 -25.41
N TYR A 357 2.57 -1.30 -25.18
CA TYR A 357 2.27 -0.09 -25.95
C TYR A 357 3.55 0.77 -26.14
N ASP A 358 3.53 1.66 -27.13
CA ASP A 358 4.72 2.36 -27.61
C ASP A 358 5.14 3.57 -26.75
N THR A 359 6.38 4.05 -26.97
CA THR A 359 6.96 5.22 -26.27
C THR A 359 6.21 6.53 -26.49
N GLU A 360 5.51 6.71 -27.62
CA GLU A 360 4.60 7.86 -27.79
C GLU A 360 3.50 7.85 -26.72
N HIS A 361 2.98 6.67 -26.33
CA HIS A 361 2.00 6.56 -25.24
C HIS A 361 2.60 6.89 -23.87
N LYS A 362 3.88 6.58 -23.62
CA LYS A 362 4.58 7.08 -22.42
C LYS A 362 4.62 8.62 -22.38
N GLN A 363 4.64 9.27 -23.54
CA GLN A 363 4.51 10.73 -23.68
C GLN A 363 3.06 11.24 -23.80
N THR A 364 2.05 10.40 -24.07
CA THR A 364 0.62 10.81 -24.14
C THR A 364 -0.19 10.49 -22.88
N ALA A 365 0.31 9.62 -21.99
CA ALA A 365 -0.23 9.48 -20.62
C ALA A 365 -0.18 10.83 -19.88
N SER A 366 0.86 11.64 -20.18
CA SER A 366 0.95 13.10 -19.99
C SER A 366 -0.36 13.87 -20.18
N CYS A 367 -1.11 13.57 -21.24
CA CYS A 367 -2.24 14.38 -21.68
C CYS A 367 -3.52 14.14 -20.86
N TYR A 368 -3.55 13.09 -20.02
CA TYR A 368 -4.66 12.82 -19.10
C TYR A 368 -4.43 13.36 -17.67
N LEU A 369 -3.34 14.10 -17.44
CA LEU A 369 -3.02 14.66 -16.13
C LEU A 369 -4.01 15.64 -15.47
N PRO A 370 -4.98 16.29 -16.15
CA PRO A 370 -5.99 17.09 -15.44
C PRO A 370 -6.78 16.32 -14.36
N TYR A 371 -6.74 14.97 -14.39
CA TYR A 371 -7.33 14.09 -13.38
C TYR A 371 -6.36 13.57 -12.31
N TYR A 372 -5.04 13.74 -12.49
CA TYR A 372 -3.99 13.18 -11.61
C TYR A 372 -3.07 14.24 -11.00
N LEU A 373 -3.10 15.48 -11.48
CA LEU A 373 -2.46 16.59 -10.80
C LEU A 373 -3.10 16.78 -9.42
N PRO A 374 -2.32 16.87 -8.33
CA PRO A 374 -2.84 17.25 -7.03
C PRO A 374 -3.59 18.57 -7.17
N ALA A 375 -4.87 18.62 -6.79
CA ALA A 375 -5.66 19.82 -7.07
C ALA A 375 -5.20 21.04 -6.25
N ARG A 376 -4.52 20.79 -5.12
CA ARG A 376 -4.03 21.80 -4.15
C ARG A 376 -2.79 21.28 -3.41
N MET A 377 -1.90 22.18 -3.02
CA MET A 377 -0.86 21.98 -2.01
C MET A 377 -1.21 22.73 -0.73
N ARG A 378 -0.62 22.36 0.42
CA ARG A 378 -0.85 23.01 1.70
C ARG A 378 0.42 23.10 2.55
N MET A 379 0.68 24.25 3.17
CA MET A 379 1.77 24.46 4.13
C MET A 379 1.33 25.35 5.30
N THR A 380 2.10 25.41 6.38
CA THR A 380 1.99 26.51 7.36
C THR A 380 2.90 27.66 6.95
N TYR A 381 2.48 28.90 7.22
CA TYR A 381 3.34 30.06 7.04
C TYR A 381 4.66 29.90 7.84
N GLY A 382 5.79 30.21 7.18
CA GLY A 382 7.13 30.11 7.75
C GLY A 382 7.79 28.74 7.65
N ASP A 383 7.12 27.75 7.07
CA ASP A 383 7.70 26.43 6.75
C ASP A 383 8.41 26.51 5.37
N SER A 384 9.27 25.54 5.06
CA SER A 384 9.88 25.49 3.72
C SER A 384 8.86 25.03 2.68
N LEU A 385 9.01 25.50 1.44
CA LEU A 385 8.19 25.03 0.32
C LEU A 385 8.42 23.53 0.00
N SER A 386 9.55 22.95 0.44
CA SER A 386 9.79 21.50 0.45
C SER A 386 8.86 20.72 1.38
N ASP A 387 8.39 21.37 2.44
CA ASP A 387 7.64 20.75 3.54
C ASP A 387 6.12 20.88 3.32
N ALA A 388 5.73 21.55 2.23
CA ALA A 388 4.36 21.57 1.76
C ALA A 388 3.89 20.13 1.48
N SER A 389 2.58 19.91 1.61
CA SER A 389 1.93 18.61 1.39
C SER A 389 0.86 18.70 0.30
N PHE A 390 0.69 17.62 -0.46
CA PHE A 390 -0.43 17.45 -1.38
C PHE A 390 -1.70 17.03 -0.61
N GLN A 391 -2.86 17.05 -1.27
CA GLN A 391 -4.15 16.70 -0.66
C GLN A 391 -4.23 15.27 -0.09
N ASP A 392 -3.37 14.34 -0.54
CA ASP A 392 -3.26 12.98 -0.03
C ASP A 392 -2.36 12.86 1.22
N GLY A 393 -1.75 13.97 1.65
CA GLY A 393 -0.89 14.07 2.83
C GLY A 393 0.59 13.77 2.59
N LYS A 394 1.01 13.48 1.34
CA LYS A 394 2.45 13.32 1.01
C LYS A 394 3.14 14.67 0.89
N THR A 395 4.42 14.74 1.26
CA THR A 395 5.21 15.98 1.09
C THR A 395 5.57 16.21 -0.39
N VAL A 396 5.76 17.46 -0.79
CA VAL A 396 6.08 17.86 -2.17
C VAL A 396 7.49 17.43 -2.62
N GLY A 397 8.29 16.86 -1.71
CA GLY A 397 9.55 16.16 -2.00
C GLY A 397 9.47 14.63 -2.02
N GLU A 398 8.46 14.02 -1.41
CA GLU A 398 8.29 12.56 -1.26
C GLU A 398 7.17 12.04 -2.17
N GLY A 399 7.48 11.87 -3.46
CA GLY A 399 6.56 11.24 -4.40
C GLY A 399 6.92 11.53 -5.86
N HIS A 400 6.00 11.16 -6.76
CA HIS A 400 6.18 11.31 -8.19
C HIS A 400 5.96 12.75 -8.71
N PHE A 401 5.82 13.75 -7.86
CA PHE A 401 5.71 15.16 -8.26
C PHE A 401 6.68 16.00 -7.43
N ARG A 402 7.43 16.87 -8.10
CA ARG A 402 8.36 17.84 -7.51
C ARG A 402 8.05 19.25 -7.98
N LEU A 403 8.54 20.27 -7.29
CA LEU A 403 8.51 21.65 -7.78
C LEU A 403 9.57 21.87 -8.86
N ALA A 404 9.20 22.56 -9.95
CA ALA A 404 10.14 22.98 -10.99
C ALA A 404 11.11 24.07 -10.50
N ASP A 405 10.68 24.87 -9.52
CA ASP A 405 11.48 25.88 -8.83
C ASP A 405 11.02 25.99 -7.37
N SER A 406 11.93 25.72 -6.43
CA SER A 406 11.70 25.75 -4.98
C SER A 406 12.34 26.95 -4.28
N SER A 407 12.88 27.92 -5.03
CA SER A 407 13.74 29.00 -4.48
C SER A 407 12.99 30.14 -3.76
N ASN A 408 11.66 30.14 -3.75
CA ASN A 408 10.84 31.24 -3.23
C ASN A 408 10.31 30.99 -1.82
N ALA A 409 10.64 31.88 -0.88
CA ALA A 409 9.95 31.96 0.41
C ALA A 409 8.58 32.64 0.25
N LEU A 410 7.53 32.07 0.82
CA LEU A 410 6.14 32.50 0.61
C LEU A 410 5.52 33.09 1.89
N ASN A 411 4.59 34.04 1.70
CA ASN A 411 3.76 34.62 2.76
C ASN A 411 2.29 34.20 2.60
N ALA A 412 1.43 34.42 3.60
CA ALA A 412 0.03 33.97 3.52
C ALA A 412 -0.75 34.61 2.36
N THR A 413 -0.34 35.79 1.87
CA THR A 413 -0.90 36.42 0.67
C THR A 413 -0.56 35.74 -0.65
N ALA A 414 0.42 34.82 -0.67
CA ALA A 414 0.68 33.93 -1.80
C ALA A 414 -0.26 32.70 -1.83
N SER A 415 -1.17 32.57 -0.86
CA SER A 415 -2.23 31.55 -0.90
C SER A 415 -3.10 31.73 -2.16
N GLY A 416 -3.30 30.65 -2.91
CA GLY A 416 -3.90 30.66 -4.25
C GLY A 416 -2.93 30.92 -5.41
N HIS A 417 -1.64 31.19 -5.18
CA HIS A 417 -0.63 31.18 -6.24
C HIS A 417 -0.39 29.74 -6.70
N ALA A 418 -0.27 29.55 -8.03
CA ALA A 418 -0.05 28.25 -8.64
C ALA A 418 1.44 28.06 -8.98
N PHE A 419 2.00 26.94 -8.53
CA PHE A 419 3.41 26.60 -8.72
C PHE A 419 3.54 25.54 -9.81
N ALA A 420 4.58 25.65 -10.63
CA ALA A 420 4.93 24.63 -11.60
C ALA A 420 5.47 23.39 -10.87
N ILE A 421 4.85 22.24 -11.13
CA ILE A 421 5.32 20.94 -10.66
C ILE A 421 5.69 20.05 -11.85
N GLU A 422 6.69 19.19 -11.64
CA GLU A 422 7.20 18.22 -12.61
C GLU A 422 6.94 16.80 -12.13
N TYR A 423 6.44 15.92 -13.01
CA TYR A 423 6.34 14.50 -12.67
C TYR A 423 7.69 13.79 -12.80
N VAL A 424 8.03 13.04 -11.76
CA VAL A 424 9.22 12.21 -11.66
C VAL A 424 8.80 10.76 -11.73
N ASP A 425 9.20 10.10 -12.82
CA ASP A 425 9.07 8.65 -12.90
C ASP A 425 10.13 8.02 -12.00
N VAL A 426 9.69 7.16 -11.10
CA VAL A 426 10.58 6.41 -10.22
C VAL A 426 10.59 4.99 -10.76
N ASP A 427 11.74 4.56 -11.29
CA ASP A 427 11.90 3.19 -11.72
C ASP A 427 11.89 2.23 -10.51
N ALA A 428 11.76 0.94 -10.77
CA ALA A 428 11.65 -0.04 -9.69
C ALA A 428 12.96 -0.31 -8.91
N LEU A 429 14.04 0.40 -9.24
CA LEU A 429 15.29 0.46 -8.46
C LEU A 429 15.38 1.74 -7.62
N GLY A 430 14.36 2.60 -7.67
CA GLY A 430 14.34 3.92 -7.02
C GLY A 430 15.06 5.01 -7.82
N ASN A 431 15.45 4.76 -9.07
CA ASN A 431 16.07 5.79 -9.90
C ASN A 431 15.01 6.78 -10.38
N GLU A 432 15.30 8.06 -10.24
CA GLU A 432 14.36 9.13 -10.52
C GLU A 432 14.64 9.80 -11.86
N THR A 433 13.66 9.76 -12.75
CA THR A 433 13.72 10.39 -14.08
C THR A 433 12.63 11.46 -14.19
N VAL A 434 13.04 12.73 -14.24
CA VAL A 434 12.13 13.83 -14.54
C VAL A 434 11.59 13.64 -15.96
N THR A 435 10.29 13.49 -16.11
CA THR A 435 9.65 13.13 -17.40
C THR A 435 9.43 14.32 -18.33
N GLY A 436 9.86 15.53 -17.93
CA GLY A 436 9.57 16.79 -18.63
C GLY A 436 8.09 17.22 -18.55
N LEU A 437 7.31 16.53 -17.72
CA LEU A 437 5.87 16.68 -17.60
C LEU A 437 5.53 17.77 -16.58
N GLN A 438 5.09 18.95 -17.06
CA GLN A 438 4.80 20.11 -16.22
C GLN A 438 3.30 20.33 -16.02
N GLY A 439 2.89 20.51 -14.77
CA GLY A 439 1.56 20.97 -14.36
C GLY A 439 1.63 22.17 -13.42
N SER A 440 0.49 22.76 -13.08
CA SER A 440 0.45 23.91 -12.15
C SER A 440 -0.59 23.71 -11.05
N VAL A 441 -0.16 23.82 -9.80
CA VAL A 441 -0.98 23.51 -8.61
C VAL A 441 -1.04 24.69 -7.65
N PRO A 442 -2.23 25.16 -7.24
CA PRO A 442 -2.37 26.23 -6.25
C PRO A 442 -1.96 25.77 -4.85
N ILE A 443 -1.33 26.64 -4.07
CA ILE A 443 -0.99 26.38 -2.67
C ILE A 443 -1.92 27.13 -1.71
N ASP A 444 -2.41 26.45 -0.69
CA ASP A 444 -3.10 27.06 0.46
C ASP A 444 -2.10 27.21 1.61
N ILE A 445 -1.88 28.44 2.08
CA ILE A 445 -0.94 28.72 3.18
C ILE A 445 -1.75 29.00 4.45
N ASP A 446 -1.68 28.11 5.43
CA ASP A 446 -2.35 28.27 6.72
C ASP A 446 -1.59 29.25 7.63
N PRO A 447 -2.30 30.15 8.34
CA PRO A 447 -1.68 31.00 9.35
C PRO A 447 -1.03 30.17 10.47
N ARG A 448 0.21 30.52 10.83
CA ARG A 448 0.96 29.83 11.88
C ARG A 448 0.34 30.10 13.25
N ALA A 449 0.20 29.05 14.06
CA ALA A 449 -0.32 29.17 15.40
C ALA A 449 0.70 29.84 16.34
N LEU A 450 0.25 30.79 17.16
CA LEU A 450 1.03 31.45 18.20
C LEU A 450 0.46 31.12 19.58
N THR A 451 1.35 30.83 20.52
CA THR A 451 1.03 30.66 21.94
C THR A 451 1.56 31.85 22.73
N PRO A 452 0.70 32.65 23.39
CA PRO A 452 1.16 33.77 24.20
C PRO A 452 1.67 33.30 25.57
N HIS A 453 2.81 33.86 25.99
CA HIS A 453 3.39 33.69 27.32
C HIS A 453 3.51 35.04 28.01
N PHE A 454 2.95 35.15 29.22
CA PHE A 454 2.86 36.43 29.93
C PHE A 454 4.04 36.67 30.87
N GLU A 455 4.61 37.87 30.77
CA GLU A 455 5.75 38.33 31.57
C GLU A 455 5.35 39.58 32.38
N GLY A 456 5.99 39.81 33.53
CA GLY A 456 5.73 40.99 34.36
C GLY A 456 4.47 40.93 35.25
N LEU A 457 3.89 39.74 35.46
CA LEU A 457 2.69 39.53 36.29
C LEU A 457 2.92 39.71 37.82
N GLU A 458 4.17 39.89 38.26
CA GLU A 458 4.56 39.96 39.67
C GLU A 458 5.00 41.37 40.11
N GLY A 459 4.88 41.66 41.42
CA GLY A 459 5.41 42.90 42.02
C GLY A 459 4.65 44.19 41.68
N LEU A 460 3.46 44.06 41.09
CA LEU A 460 2.61 45.16 40.63
C LEU A 460 1.95 45.90 41.81
N LYS A 461 2.00 47.24 41.82
CA LYS A 461 1.36 48.06 42.87
C LYS A 461 0.33 49.03 42.31
N ALA A 462 -0.72 49.29 43.10
CA ALA A 462 -1.75 50.26 42.78
C ALA A 462 -1.15 51.66 42.62
N GLY A 463 -1.56 52.39 41.58
CA GLY A 463 -1.01 53.70 41.23
C GLY A 463 0.25 53.68 40.35
N GLU A 464 0.81 52.51 40.04
CA GLU A 464 1.81 52.35 38.98
C GLU A 464 1.14 52.08 37.61
N ASP A 465 1.89 52.27 36.52
CA ASP A 465 1.46 51.84 35.19
C ASP A 465 1.63 50.31 35.04
N VAL A 466 0.60 49.58 35.49
CA VAL A 466 0.51 48.11 35.36
C VAL A 466 0.51 47.66 33.89
N ARG A 467 -0.08 48.44 32.99
CA ARG A 467 -0.22 48.07 31.56
C ARG A 467 1.12 48.12 30.85
N ALA A 468 2.00 49.05 31.23
CA ALA A 468 3.37 49.13 30.72
C ALA A 468 4.33 48.07 31.30
N LYS A 469 3.96 47.41 32.41
CA LYS A 469 4.79 46.37 33.06
C LYS A 469 4.51 44.94 32.58
N ILE A 470 3.29 44.67 32.10
CA ILE A 470 2.90 43.35 31.61
C ILE A 470 3.11 43.27 30.09
N ALA A 471 3.80 42.23 29.64
CA ALA A 471 3.98 41.93 28.23
C ALA A 471 3.53 40.49 27.92
N ALA A 472 3.28 40.19 26.65
CA ALA A 472 3.17 38.81 26.19
C ALA A 472 4.19 38.55 25.06
N SER A 473 5.09 37.60 25.28
CA SER A 473 5.90 37.02 24.22
C SER A 473 5.06 36.00 23.44
N LEU A 474 5.34 35.84 22.15
CA LEU A 474 4.55 34.99 21.24
C LEU A 474 5.42 33.83 20.75
N GLU A 475 5.26 32.66 21.36
CA GLU A 475 5.93 31.43 20.93
C GLU A 475 5.40 31.00 19.55
N GLY A 476 6.30 30.54 18.68
CA GLY A 476 6.01 30.19 17.28
C GLY A 476 6.18 31.34 16.28
N LYS A 477 6.33 32.60 16.75
CA LYS A 477 6.55 33.77 15.88
C LYS A 477 7.93 33.69 15.23
N LEU A 478 8.02 33.95 13.92
CA LEU A 478 9.29 34.08 13.22
C LEU A 478 10.08 35.28 13.77
N GLU A 479 11.40 35.14 13.84
CA GLU A 479 12.29 36.12 14.48
C GLU A 479 12.21 37.49 13.78
N THR A 480 12.21 37.48 12.44
CA THR A 480 12.15 38.67 11.57
C THR A 480 10.80 39.38 11.53
N ASP A 481 9.74 38.76 12.05
CA ASP A 481 8.38 39.24 11.81
C ASP A 481 7.94 40.33 12.81
N ALA A 482 7.44 41.44 12.26
CA ALA A 482 6.75 42.47 13.00
C ALA A 482 5.32 42.02 13.35
N CYS A 483 5.21 41.21 14.41
CA CYS A 483 3.96 40.77 15.02
C CYS A 483 4.06 40.86 16.55
N THR A 484 3.09 41.50 17.20
CA THR A 484 2.99 41.65 18.67
C THR A 484 1.58 41.35 19.16
N ALA A 485 1.44 41.03 20.46
CA ALA A 485 0.16 40.74 21.09
C ALA A 485 -0.58 42.04 21.48
N GLN A 486 -1.87 42.13 21.16
CA GLN A 486 -2.75 43.15 21.71
C GLN A 486 -3.34 42.65 23.04
N LEU A 487 -2.95 43.29 24.15
CA LEU A 487 -3.38 42.87 25.48
C LEU A 487 -4.71 43.50 25.88
N GLU A 488 -5.62 42.68 26.37
CA GLU A 488 -6.84 43.11 27.05
C GLU A 488 -6.74 42.74 28.53
N PHE A 489 -7.09 43.71 29.38
CA PHE A 489 -7.13 43.55 30.83
C PHE A 489 -8.58 43.51 31.27
N VAL A 490 -8.92 42.56 32.14
CA VAL A 490 -10.28 42.33 32.60
C VAL A 490 -10.31 42.16 34.13
N HIS A 491 -11.41 42.53 34.77
CA HIS A 491 -11.59 42.30 36.21
C HIS A 491 -11.68 40.81 36.54
N ASP A 492 -11.31 40.42 37.76
CA ASP A 492 -11.67 39.10 38.27
C ASP A 492 -13.19 39.00 38.53
N ALA A 493 -13.76 37.86 38.15
CA ALA A 493 -15.15 37.49 38.42
C ALA A 493 -15.24 36.12 39.13
N ASN A 494 -14.78 36.07 40.39
CA ASN A 494 -14.72 34.88 41.26
C ASN A 494 -13.67 33.85 40.82
N GLY A 495 -12.44 34.31 40.52
CA GLY A 495 -11.35 33.44 40.08
C GLY A 495 -11.41 33.09 38.60
N ALA A 496 -11.99 33.97 37.77
CA ALA A 496 -12.09 33.82 36.33
C ALA A 496 -12.09 35.19 35.61
N PRO A 497 -11.70 35.26 34.32
CA PRO A 497 -11.81 36.47 33.51
C PRO A 497 -13.24 37.03 33.45
N GLY A 498 -13.42 38.25 33.96
CA GLY A 498 -14.70 38.97 34.00
C GLY A 498 -14.83 40.04 32.91
N THR A 499 -15.40 41.19 33.27
CA THR A 499 -15.63 42.32 32.35
C THR A 499 -14.32 43.00 31.95
N ALA A 500 -14.19 43.37 30.67
CA ALA A 500 -13.04 44.14 30.20
C ALA A 500 -12.97 45.53 30.86
N MET A 501 -11.76 45.92 31.27
CA MET A 501 -11.47 47.24 31.84
C MET A 501 -11.42 48.30 30.75
N ALA A 502 -11.86 49.52 31.07
CA ALA A 502 -11.81 50.62 30.12
C ALA A 502 -10.37 51.06 29.81
N GLU A 503 -10.17 51.67 28.64
CA GLU A 503 -8.89 52.28 28.28
C GLU A 503 -8.59 53.45 29.23
N GLY A 504 -7.39 53.46 29.82
CA GLY A 504 -7.00 54.43 30.85
C GLY A 504 -7.54 54.15 32.26
N GLU A 505 -8.30 53.06 32.48
CA GLU A 505 -8.74 52.67 33.82
C GLU A 505 -7.56 52.26 34.72
N THR A 506 -7.53 52.82 35.93
CA THR A 506 -6.46 52.63 36.92
C THR A 506 -6.66 51.38 37.76
N PHE A 507 -5.60 50.60 37.97
CA PHE A 507 -5.63 49.41 38.81
C PHE A 507 -5.60 49.77 40.30
N ALA A 508 -6.69 49.44 41.01
CA ALA A 508 -6.73 49.39 42.47
C ALA A 508 -6.17 48.06 42.98
N ALA A 509 -5.89 47.95 44.28
CA ALA A 509 -5.41 46.69 44.87
C ALA A 509 -6.47 45.58 44.74
N GLY A 510 -6.07 44.41 44.21
CA GLY A 510 -6.98 43.31 43.90
C GLY A 510 -6.42 42.34 42.83
N THR A 511 -7.21 41.34 42.48
CA THR A 511 -6.90 40.37 41.42
C THR A 511 -7.54 40.80 40.10
N TYR A 512 -6.79 40.64 39.01
CA TYR A 512 -7.21 40.93 37.64
C TYR A 512 -6.72 39.82 36.71
N TRP A 513 -7.20 39.84 35.48
CA TRP A 513 -6.75 38.94 34.42
C TRP A 513 -6.27 39.73 33.21
N VAL A 514 -5.31 39.18 32.49
CA VAL A 514 -4.85 39.66 31.19
C VAL A 514 -4.99 38.54 30.16
N ARG A 515 -5.37 38.88 28.93
CA ARG A 515 -5.43 37.95 27.79
C ARG A 515 -5.04 38.66 26.50
N VAL A 516 -4.78 37.90 25.44
CA VAL A 516 -4.55 38.45 24.10
C VAL A 516 -5.88 38.55 23.35
N ASN A 517 -6.26 39.76 22.94
CA ASN A 517 -7.50 40.04 22.18
C ASN A 517 -7.22 40.44 20.71
N GLY A 518 -5.99 40.19 20.22
CA GLY A 518 -5.61 40.48 18.84
C GLY A 518 -4.10 40.36 18.61
N LEU A 519 -3.72 40.40 17.34
CA LEU A 519 -2.33 40.50 16.91
C LEU A 519 -2.14 41.81 16.13
N LEU A 520 -1.02 42.49 16.33
CA LEU A 520 -0.70 43.79 15.74
C LEU A 520 0.60 43.71 14.94
N GLY A 521 0.73 44.58 13.93
CA GLY A 521 1.89 44.67 13.04
C GLY A 521 1.67 44.02 11.68
N ASP A 522 2.52 44.35 10.72
CA ASP A 522 2.34 44.02 9.29
C ASP A 522 2.29 42.50 9.01
N ALA A 523 2.91 41.70 9.88
CA ALA A 523 2.92 40.24 9.75
C ALA A 523 1.71 39.55 10.43
N ALA A 524 0.89 40.27 11.22
CA ALA A 524 -0.17 39.69 12.05
C ALA A 524 -1.17 38.81 11.27
N GLN A 525 -1.46 39.18 10.01
CA GLN A 525 -2.33 38.42 9.10
C GLN A 525 -1.81 37.00 8.74
N ASN A 526 -0.51 36.74 8.93
CA ASN A 526 0.10 35.44 8.67
C ASN A 526 0.01 34.49 9.87
N TYR A 527 -0.58 34.93 10.98
CA TYR A 527 -0.64 34.21 12.25
C TYR A 527 -2.07 34.05 12.77
N LYS A 528 -2.26 33.07 13.65
CA LYS A 528 -3.49 32.88 14.44
C LYS A 528 -3.11 32.56 15.89
N LEU A 529 -3.92 33.00 16.85
CA LEU A 529 -3.74 32.61 18.24
C LEU A 529 -4.24 31.17 18.44
N ALA A 530 -3.43 30.34 19.11
CA ALA A 530 -3.85 29.00 19.55
C ALA A 530 -4.88 29.07 20.69
N SER A 531 -4.75 30.09 21.55
CA SER A 531 -5.68 30.48 22.60
C SER A 531 -5.47 31.96 22.96
N ASP A 532 -6.37 32.55 23.75
CA ASP A 532 -6.20 33.91 24.30
C ASP A 532 -5.21 33.96 25.48
N GLY A 533 -4.83 32.80 26.01
CA GLY A 533 -3.77 32.63 27.02
C GLY A 533 -4.07 33.18 28.41
N ALA A 534 -5.34 33.41 28.75
CA ALA A 534 -5.73 34.22 29.90
C ALA A 534 -5.01 33.86 31.22
N ALA A 535 -4.33 34.86 31.82
CA ALA A 535 -3.53 34.72 33.02
C ALA A 535 -3.97 35.69 34.12
N SER A 536 -4.08 35.19 35.37
CA SER A 536 -4.40 36.00 36.55
C SER A 536 -3.17 36.68 37.14
N PHE A 537 -3.31 37.92 37.61
CA PHE A 537 -2.27 38.62 38.37
C PHE A 537 -2.87 39.45 39.52
N THR A 538 -2.01 39.82 40.47
CA THR A 538 -2.42 40.54 41.69
C THR A 538 -1.72 41.88 41.78
N VAL A 539 -2.50 42.94 42.03
CA VAL A 539 -2.02 44.30 42.29
C VAL A 539 -2.06 44.55 43.80
N ALA A 540 -0.90 44.84 44.39
CA ALA A 540 -0.78 45.16 45.81
C ALA A 540 -1.20 46.61 46.11
N ALA A 541 -1.58 46.90 47.35
CA ALA A 541 -1.77 48.29 47.80
C ALA A 541 -0.44 49.06 47.76
N SER A 542 -0.46 50.35 47.42
CA SER A 542 0.72 51.20 47.45
C SER A 542 1.22 51.36 48.89
N ASP A 543 2.50 51.05 49.14
CA ASP A 543 3.12 51.21 50.45
C ASP A 543 3.05 52.68 50.91
N SER A 544 2.17 52.95 51.86
CA SER A 544 2.10 54.25 52.54
C SER A 544 3.26 54.35 53.51
N ALA A 545 4.34 55.04 53.10
CA ALA A 545 5.52 55.20 53.93
C ALA A 545 5.23 56.04 55.19
N GLY A 546 5.22 55.39 56.37
CA GLY A 546 5.21 56.09 57.65
C GLY A 546 4.63 55.31 58.84
N GLY A 547 5.47 54.61 59.60
CA GLY A 547 5.03 53.97 60.85
C GLY A 547 6.08 53.05 61.49
N ALA A 548 7.04 53.62 62.23
CA ALA A 548 7.94 52.82 63.06
C ALA A 548 7.21 52.30 64.31
N GLY A 549 7.28 50.99 64.58
CA GLY A 549 6.58 50.39 65.73
C GLY A 549 7.01 48.94 66.00
N THR A 550 7.88 48.76 66.99
CA THR A 550 8.43 47.48 67.47
C THR A 550 7.39 46.54 68.08
N GLY A 551 7.58 45.21 67.92
CA GLY A 551 7.36 44.26 69.02
C GLY A 551 6.60 42.96 68.71
N SER A 552 7.24 41.83 69.03
CA SER A 552 6.71 40.50 69.43
C SER A 552 5.20 40.22 69.24
N GLY A 553 4.77 39.12 68.60
CA GLY A 553 5.35 37.79 68.62
C GLY A 553 4.48 36.83 69.46
N THR A 554 4.03 35.76 68.81
CA THR A 554 3.24 34.58 69.27
C THR A 554 1.71 34.78 69.34
N GLY A 555 0.87 33.82 68.95
CA GLY A 555 1.09 32.47 68.40
C GLY A 555 -0.08 31.55 68.79
N SER A 556 -0.40 30.51 68.02
CA SER A 556 -1.27 29.41 68.47
C SER A 556 -1.18 28.20 67.55
N ASN A 557 -0.61 27.11 68.08
CA ASN A 557 -0.71 25.77 67.52
C ASN A 557 -1.27 24.88 68.64
N ALA A 558 -2.32 24.11 68.37
CA ALA A 558 -2.98 23.28 69.37
C ALA A 558 -2.90 21.80 68.94
N GLY A 559 -2.01 21.05 69.59
CA GLY A 559 -1.89 19.61 69.42
C GLY A 559 -2.79 18.82 70.37
N SER A 560 -2.99 17.54 70.06
CA SER A 560 -3.53 16.53 70.98
C SER A 560 -2.56 15.35 71.06
N ALA A 561 -2.44 14.72 72.22
CA ALA A 561 -1.42 13.72 72.55
C ALA A 561 -2.01 12.42 73.13
N ASP A 562 -1.13 11.43 73.36
CA ASP A 562 -1.32 10.13 74.05
C ASP A 562 -2.07 8.99 73.28
N LYS A 563 -1.72 7.68 73.38
CA LYS A 563 -0.53 7.01 73.97
C LYS A 563 -0.34 5.55 73.48
N ASN A 564 0.85 5.00 73.77
CA ASN A 564 1.20 3.56 73.93
C ASN A 564 1.28 2.60 72.73
N GLY A 565 2.38 1.82 72.70
CA GLY A 565 2.50 0.56 71.93
C GLY A 565 3.95 0.14 71.64
N LYS A 566 4.56 -0.71 72.47
CA LYS A 566 5.91 -1.28 72.20
C LYS A 566 5.86 -2.36 71.11
N GLY A 567 6.81 -2.34 70.17
CA GLY A 567 7.06 -3.41 69.20
C GLY A 567 8.49 -3.31 68.64
N ASN A 568 9.18 -4.44 68.44
CA ASN A 568 10.64 -4.47 68.27
C ASN A 568 11.06 -5.03 66.90
N LYS A 569 12.10 -4.43 66.29
CA LYS A 569 13.00 -4.95 65.23
C LYS A 569 12.41 -5.72 64.02
N GLY A 570 12.66 -5.17 62.83
CA GLY A 570 12.78 -5.92 61.57
C GLY A 570 13.46 -5.09 60.49
N LYS A 571 14.66 -5.49 60.01
CA LYS A 571 15.33 -4.87 58.84
C LYS A 571 14.84 -5.57 57.56
N GLY A 572 14.57 -4.81 56.51
CA GLY A 572 14.35 -5.30 55.15
C GLY A 572 14.60 -4.17 54.14
N SER A 573 15.29 -4.45 53.05
CA SER A 573 15.86 -3.45 52.13
C SER A 573 15.38 -3.63 50.69
N GLY A 574 15.29 -2.52 49.95
CA GLY A 574 15.33 -2.52 48.48
C GLY A 574 13.96 -2.42 47.80
N GLY A 575 13.89 -1.62 46.73
CA GLY A 575 12.65 -1.39 45.98
C GLY A 575 12.67 -0.08 45.21
N LYS A 576 13.50 -0.01 44.16
CA LYS A 576 13.52 1.09 43.18
C LYS A 576 12.30 0.93 42.26
N LEU A 577 11.68 2.02 41.82
CA LEU A 577 11.15 2.21 40.46
C LEU A 577 10.80 3.70 40.27
N ALA A 578 11.06 4.21 39.07
CA ALA A 578 10.75 5.57 38.65
C ALA A 578 10.27 5.49 37.20
N ASP A 579 9.20 6.23 36.88
CA ASP A 579 8.72 6.37 35.51
C ASP A 579 9.22 7.70 34.92
N THR A 580 9.92 7.57 33.80
CA THR A 580 10.22 8.58 32.79
C THR A 580 10.26 7.80 31.48
N GLY A 581 9.62 8.20 30.39
CA GLY A 581 9.46 9.56 29.89
C GLY A 581 9.97 9.55 28.44
N ASP A 582 9.28 10.25 27.55
CA ASP A 582 9.38 10.06 26.10
C ASP A 582 10.73 10.45 25.45
N GLY A 583 10.93 10.00 24.21
CA GLY A 583 11.42 10.91 23.16
C GLY A 583 12.67 10.50 22.38
N SER A 584 12.68 10.90 21.10
CA SER A 584 13.72 10.72 20.06
C SER A 584 13.99 9.27 19.61
N GLY A 585 14.14 8.94 18.32
CA GLY A 585 14.20 9.76 17.11
C GLY A 585 15.63 9.89 16.57
N ILE A 586 16.08 8.92 15.78
CA ILE A 586 17.36 8.96 15.04
C ILE A 586 17.20 8.33 13.65
N ALA A 587 17.82 8.96 12.65
CA ALA A 587 17.88 8.49 11.27
C ALA A 587 18.72 7.21 11.09
N ALA A 588 18.26 6.31 10.22
CA ALA A 588 19.02 5.14 9.80
C ALA A 588 19.98 5.48 8.64
N GLY A 589 21.18 5.98 8.97
CA GLY A 589 22.27 6.06 8.02
C GLY A 589 22.83 4.68 7.65
N LEU A 590 23.30 4.50 6.42
CA LEU A 590 23.95 3.26 5.97
C LEU A 590 25.18 2.94 6.82
N ALA A 591 25.30 1.68 7.26
CA ALA A 591 26.57 1.10 7.70
C ALA A 591 26.65 -0.38 7.30
N ALA A 592 27.69 -0.72 6.52
CA ALA A 592 27.98 -2.10 6.18
C ALA A 592 28.79 -2.80 7.30
N ALA A 593 28.41 -4.04 7.62
CA ALA A 593 29.26 -4.99 8.34
C ALA A 593 28.99 -6.38 7.71
N ALA A 594 29.92 -6.96 6.96
CA ALA A 594 31.18 -7.57 7.40
C ALA A 594 30.95 -8.91 8.11
N VAL A 595 31.34 -9.99 7.41
CA VAL A 595 31.22 -11.38 7.84
C VAL A 595 32.11 -11.66 9.06
N ALA A 596 31.55 -12.31 10.08
CA ALA A 596 32.33 -12.94 11.15
C ALA A 596 31.71 -14.30 11.53
N THR A 597 32.33 -15.38 11.07
CA THR A 597 32.03 -16.75 11.48
C THR A 597 32.51 -17.02 12.91
N THR A 598 31.65 -17.58 13.76
CA THR A 598 32.09 -18.38 14.92
C THR A 598 31.34 -19.71 14.96
N VAL A 599 32.09 -20.77 15.23
CA VAL A 599 31.65 -22.16 15.32
C VAL A 599 31.76 -22.64 16.76
N ALA A 600 31.01 -23.69 17.10
CA ALA A 600 30.92 -24.41 18.37
C ALA A 600 29.86 -23.86 19.36
N GLY A 601 29.12 -24.71 20.08
CA GLY A 601 29.27 -26.17 20.20
C GLY A 601 27.98 -26.90 20.58
N ALA A 602 28.06 -28.23 20.56
CA ALA A 602 26.93 -29.14 20.70
C ALA A 602 26.35 -29.20 22.12
N ALA A 603 25.05 -29.49 22.18
CA ALA A 603 24.42 -30.17 23.32
C ALA A 603 23.52 -31.28 22.78
N MET A 604 24.00 -32.53 22.82
CA MET A 604 23.10 -33.69 22.86
C MET A 604 22.31 -33.65 24.17
N LEU A 605 21.01 -33.92 24.11
CA LEU A 605 20.34 -34.66 25.17
C LEU A 605 19.44 -35.72 24.56
N ALA A 606 19.40 -36.87 25.23
CA ALA A 606 18.88 -38.11 24.68
C ALA A 606 17.36 -38.23 24.83
N SER A 607 16.81 -39.15 24.04
CA SER A 607 15.56 -39.83 24.33
C SER A 607 15.60 -40.53 25.69
N ASP A 608 14.57 -40.32 26.50
CA ASP A 608 14.05 -41.35 27.41
C ASP A 608 12.59 -41.58 27.05
N GLY A 609 12.21 -42.83 26.88
CA GLY A 609 10.82 -43.25 26.72
C GLY A 609 10.42 -44.10 27.92
N GLU A 610 9.16 -44.01 28.33
CA GLU A 610 8.54 -45.04 29.14
C GLU A 610 7.10 -45.27 28.67
N ASN A 611 6.65 -46.51 28.83
CA ASN A 611 5.44 -47.03 28.20
C ASN A 611 4.18 -46.61 28.95
N ASN A 612 3.03 -46.72 28.28
CA ASN A 612 2.01 -47.63 28.81
C ASN A 612 1.17 -48.23 27.68
N GLU A 613 0.88 -49.51 27.86
CA GLU A 613 0.02 -50.31 27.00
C GLU A 613 -1.46 -49.98 27.28
N ASP A 614 -2.32 -50.18 26.29
CA ASP A 614 -3.48 -51.07 26.50
C ASP A 614 -4.06 -51.49 25.14
N VAL A 615 -4.19 -52.81 24.96
CA VAL A 615 -4.80 -53.47 23.80
C VAL A 615 -6.02 -54.23 24.30
N VAL A 616 -7.15 -54.13 23.59
CA VAL A 616 -8.27 -55.06 23.74
C VAL A 616 -8.66 -55.59 22.36
N GLU A 617 -8.55 -56.93 22.27
CA GLU A 617 -8.89 -57.90 21.19
C GLU A 617 -9.44 -57.41 19.83
#